data_AF-A0AAF0Y6H2-F1
#
_entry.id   AF-A0AAF0Y6H2-F1
#
_cell.length_a   1.000
_cell.length_b   1.000
_cell.length_c   1.000
_cell.angle_alpha   90.00
_cell.angle_beta   90.00
_cell.angle_gamma   90.00
#
_symmetry.space_group_name_H-M   'P 1'
#
loop_
_entity.id
_entity.type
_entity.pdbx_description
1 polymer ?
#
loop_
_entity_poly.entity_id
_entity_poly.type
_entity_poly.pdbx_seq_one_letter_code
_entity_poly.pdbx_strand_id
1 'polypeptide(L)' 'MPEYHPSMDTYRQKIAARDEHVRESWIKAMEARIVRGELQKCYKYEGVNHYENCKELAEKYAHMIRDNAIKGYKTIDTE' A
#
# COMPACT_ATOMS: atom_id res chain seq x y z
N MET A 1 -10.74 -34.29 21.12
CA MET A 1 -10.58 -32.86 20.75
C MET A 1 -11.82 -32.51 19.92
N PRO A 2 -12.64 -31.50 20.28
CA PRO A 2 -13.86 -31.24 19.53
C PRO A 2 -13.50 -30.74 18.13
N GLU A 3 -14.08 -31.35 17.11
CA GLU A 3 -13.90 -30.94 15.71
C GLU A 3 -14.54 -29.57 15.50
N TYR A 4 -13.71 -28.53 15.39
CA TYR A 4 -14.16 -27.21 14.96
C TYR A 4 -14.42 -27.25 13.45
N HIS A 5 -15.69 -27.40 13.08
CA HIS A 5 -16.14 -27.17 11.70
C HIS A 5 -16.70 -25.74 11.60
N PRO A 6 -15.98 -24.80 10.96
CA PRO A 6 -16.54 -23.48 10.72
C PRO A 6 -17.80 -23.61 9.86
N SER A 7 -18.89 -22.94 10.24
CA SER A 7 -20.06 -22.83 9.37
C SER A 7 -19.66 -22.12 8.07
N MET A 8 -20.34 -22.44 6.97
CA MET A 8 -20.05 -21.84 5.66
C MET A 8 -20.05 -20.30 5.70
N ASP A 9 -20.86 -19.69 6.57
CA ASP A 9 -20.92 -18.23 6.75
C ASP A 9 -19.64 -17.67 7.35
N THR A 10 -19.10 -18.32 8.39
CA THR A 10 -17.81 -17.91 9.00
C THR A 10 -16.65 -18.03 8.01
N TYR A 11 -16.69 -19.02 7.12
CA TYR A 11 -15.70 -19.17 6.06
C TYR A 11 -15.80 -18.05 5.01
N ARG A 12 -17.03 -17.71 4.58
CA ARG A 12 -17.29 -16.59 3.67
C ARG A 12 -16.81 -15.26 4.24
N GLN A 13 -17.11 -15.00 5.52
CA GLN A 13 -16.66 -13.79 6.21
C GLN A 13 -15.12 -13.68 6.25
N LYS A 14 -14.43 -14.78 6.53
CA LYS A 14 -12.95 -14.81 6.53
C LYS A 14 -12.35 -14.53 5.16
N ILE A 15 -12.95 -15.05 4.08
CA ILE A 15 -12.50 -14.74 2.72
C ILE A 15 -12.72 -13.26 2.40
N ALA A 16 -13.92 -12.74 2.68
CA ALA A 16 -14.26 -11.34 2.41
C ALA A 16 -13.29 -10.37 3.10
N ALA A 17 -12.98 -10.62 4.39
CA ALA A 17 -12.03 -9.80 5.15
C ALA A 17 -10.60 -9.85 4.56
N ARG A 18 -10.16 -11.01 4.06
CA ARG A 18 -8.86 -11.15 3.39
C ARG A 18 -8.81 -10.38 2.07
N ASP A 19 -9.87 -10.48 1.28
CA ASP A 19 -9.97 -9.79 -0.02
C ASP A 19 -10.02 -8.27 0.18
N GLU A 20 -10.74 -7.79 1.19
CA GLU A 20 -10.78 -6.38 1.57
C GLU A 20 -9.39 -5.86 1.96
N HIS A 21 -8.68 -6.57 2.84
CA HIS A 21 -7.33 -6.18 3.26
C HIS A 21 -6.34 -6.09 2.08
N VAL A 22 -6.40 -7.06 1.16
CA VAL A 22 -5.55 -7.05 -0.03
C VAL A 22 -5.93 -5.88 -0.94
N ARG A 23 -7.23 -5.62 -1.13
CA ARG A 23 -7.71 -4.50 -1.95
C ARG A 23 -7.22 -3.15 -1.41
N GLU A 24 -7.33 -2.92 -0.10
CA GLU A 24 -6.82 -1.70 0.53
C GLU A 24 -5.32 -1.53 0.36
N SER A 25 -4.56 -2.62 0.51
CA SER A 25 -3.11 -2.61 0.28
C SER A 25 -2.76 -2.22 -1.15
N TRP A 26 -3.53 -2.70 -2.14
CA TRP A 26 -3.38 -2.29 -3.53
C TRP A 26 -3.75 -0.83 -3.77
N ILE A 27 -4.82 -0.32 -3.14
CA ILE A 27 -5.20 1.10 -3.24
C ILE A 27 -4.05 2.00 -2.78
N LYS A 28 -3.49 1.73 -1.60
CA LYS A 28 -2.34 2.49 -1.06
C LYS A 28 -1.11 2.44 -1.97
N ALA A 29 -0.87 1.30 -2.61
CA ALA A 29 0.19 1.17 -3.61
C ALA A 29 -0.11 1.97 -4.90
N MET A 30 -1.37 2.08 -5.32
CA MET A 30 -1.76 2.91 -6.47
C MET A 30 -1.64 4.39 -6.16
N GLU A 31 -1.99 4.82 -4.95
CA GLU A 31 -1.78 6.20 -4.49
C GLU A 31 -0.29 6.58 -4.58
N ALA A 32 0.60 5.71 -4.12
CA ALA A 32 2.04 5.94 -4.22
C ALA A 32 2.52 6.07 -5.68
N ARG A 33 1.92 5.31 -6.62
CA ARG A 33 2.21 5.44 -8.06
C ARG A 33 1.75 6.78 -8.63
N ILE A 34 0.61 7.30 -8.19
CA ILE A 34 0.13 8.63 -8.60
C ILE A 34 1.12 9.70 -8.15
N VAL A 35 1.54 9.66 -6.88
CA VAL A 35 2.53 10.62 -6.34
C VAL A 35 3.87 10.51 -7.08
N ARG A 36 4.32 9.30 -7.41
CA ARG A 36 5.51 9.10 -8.24
C ARG A 36 5.37 9.76 -9.61
N GLY A 37 4.23 9.60 -10.27
CA GLY A 37 3.96 10.21 -11.57
C GLY A 37 4.02 11.73 -11.49
N GLU A 38 3.47 12.32 -10.44
CA GLU A 38 3.52 13.78 -10.22
C GLU A 38 4.92 14.28 -9.91
N LEU A 39 5.68 13.54 -9.08
CA LEU A 39 7.09 13.83 -8.81
C LEU A 39 7.93 13.81 -10.11
N GLN A 40 7.70 12.84 -10.99
CA GLN A 40 8.38 12.75 -12.28
C GLN A 40 8.07 13.95 -13.19
N LYS A 41 6.83 14.44 -13.18
CA LYS A 41 6.47 15.67 -13.89
C LYS A 41 7.19 16.87 -13.28
N CYS A 42 7.16 17.02 -11.96
CA CYS A 42 7.85 18.11 -11.26
C CYS A 42 9.35 18.14 -11.62
N TYR A 43 10.03 17.00 -11.59
CA TYR A 43 11.44 16.91 -11.99
C TYR A 43 11.67 17.31 -13.45
N LYS A 44 10.74 16.98 -14.34
CA LYS A 44 10.83 17.35 -15.77
C LYS A 44 10.57 18.85 -15.99
N TYR A 45 9.67 19.47 -15.23
CA TYR A 45 9.31 20.87 -15.37
C TYR A 45 10.33 21.81 -14.71
N GLU A 46 10.76 21.50 -13.48
CA GLU A 46 11.62 22.37 -12.68
C GLU A 46 13.11 22.31 -13.09
N GLY A 47 13.52 21.23 -13.77
CA GLY A 47 14.91 21.07 -14.20
C GLY A 47 15.87 21.17 -13.01
N VAL A 48 16.82 22.11 -13.05
CA VAL A 48 17.85 22.26 -12.01
C VAL A 48 17.27 22.64 -10.64
N ASN A 49 16.09 23.27 -10.59
CA ASN A 49 15.45 23.73 -9.36
C ASN A 49 14.64 22.65 -8.62
N HIS A 50 14.64 21.41 -9.12
CA HIS A 50 13.82 20.33 -8.56
C HIS A 50 14.12 20.03 -7.08
N TYR A 51 15.32 20.35 -6.59
CA TYR A 51 15.72 20.12 -5.20
C TYR A 51 14.93 20.94 -4.18
N GLU A 52 14.47 22.13 -4.57
CA GLU A 52 13.69 23.00 -3.70
C GLU A 52 12.20 22.83 -3.98
N ASN A 53 11.81 22.92 -5.26
CA ASN A 53 10.40 22.95 -5.66
C ASN A 53 9.70 21.59 -5.57
N CYS A 54 10.43 20.48 -5.73
CA CYS A 54 9.85 19.13 -5.69
C CYS A 54 10.12 18.37 -4.37
N LYS A 55 10.74 19.02 -3.37
CA LYS A 55 11.16 18.39 -2.12
C LYS A 55 9.99 17.76 -1.36
N GLU A 56 8.89 18.49 -1.21
CA GLU A 56 7.71 18.00 -0.49
C GLU A 56 7.11 16.74 -1.15
N LEU A 57 7.01 16.74 -2.48
CA LEU A 57 6.55 15.58 -3.24
C LEU A 57 7.50 14.38 -3.08
N ALA A 58 8.81 14.63 -3.04
CA ALA A 58 9.81 13.59 -2.85
C ALA A 58 9.75 12.98 -1.44
N GLU A 59 9.63 13.81 -0.41
CA GLU A 59 9.45 13.36 0.98
C GLU A 59 8.16 12.57 1.14
N LYS A 60 7.04 13.08 0.61
CA LYS A 60 5.76 12.37 0.62
C LYS A 60 5.85 11.00 -0.06
N TYR A 61 6.47 10.93 -1.24
CA TYR A 61 6.66 9.66 -1.94
C TYR A 61 7.53 8.69 -1.13
N ALA A 62 8.61 9.17 -0.49
CA ALA A 62 9.49 8.37 0.34
C ALA A 62 8.76 7.79 1.57
N HIS A 63 7.92 8.59 2.22
CA HIS A 63 7.04 8.12 3.30
C HIS A 63 6.07 7.05 2.81
N MET A 64 5.40 7.30 1.67
CA MET A 64 4.44 6.35 1.11
C MET A 64 5.09 5.02 0.72
N ILE A 65 6.29 4.99 0.14
CA ILE A 65 6.95 3.72 -0.19
C ILE A 65 7.21 2.87 1.06
N ARG A 66 7.59 3.51 2.16
CA ARG A 66 7.88 2.82 3.43
C ARG A 66 6.61 2.22 4.04
N ASP A 67 5.53 3.00 4.07
CA ASP A 67 4.34 2.65 4.84
C ASP A 67 3.30 1.88 4.00
N ASN A 68 3.25 2.13 2.70
CA ASN A 68 2.24 1.56 1.78
C ASN A 68 2.74 0.32 1.01
N ALA A 69 3.80 -0.33 1.48
CA ALA A 69 4.22 -1.60 0.92
C ALA A 69 3.06 -2.61 0.98
N ILE A 70 2.84 -3.37 -0.11
CA ILE A 70 1.78 -4.37 -0.17
C ILE A 70 2.09 -5.46 0.86
N LYS A 71 1.30 -5.51 1.94
CA LYS A 71 1.38 -6.56 2.95
C LYS A 71 0.39 -7.66 2.58
N GLY A 72 0.85 -8.91 2.59
CA GLY A 72 -0.03 -10.06 2.42
C GLY A 72 -0.90 -10.25 3.67
N TYR A 73 -2.05 -10.90 3.51
CA TYR A 73 -2.96 -11.20 4.64
C TYR A 73 -2.35 -12.15 5.68
N LYS A 74 -1.30 -12.89 5.33
CA LYS A 74 -0.62 -13.82 6.20
C LYS A 74 0.60 -13.11 6.80
N THR A 75 0.45 -12.59 8.01
CA THR A 75 1.59 -12.16 8.83
C THR A 75 2.32 -13.41 9.31
N ILE A 76 3.57 -13.56 8.89
CA ILE A 76 4.46 -14.59 9.44
C ILE A 76 5.28 -13.85 10.48
N ASP A 77 4.95 -14.03 11.76
CA ASP A 77 5.76 -13.50 12.84
C ASP A 77 7.03 -14.36 12.89
N THR A 78 8.11 -13.87 12.31
CA THR A 78 9.44 -14.47 12.46
C THR A 78 10.04 -13.94 13.76
N GLU A 79 9.84 -14.66 14.86
CA GLU A 79 10.72 -14.60 16.04
C GLU A 79 12.02 -15.36 15.77
#